data_AF-A0A1R4EZ55-F1
#
_entry.id   AF-A0A1R4EZ55-F1
#
_cell.length_a   1.000
_cell.length_b   1.000
_cell.length_c   1.000
_cell.angle_alpha   90.00
_cell.angle_beta   90.00
_cell.angle_gamma   90.00
#
_symmetry.space_group_name_H-M   'P 1'
#
loop_
_entity.id
_entity.type
_entity.pdbx_description
1 polymer ?
#
loop_
_entity_poly.entity_id
_entity_poly.type
_entity_poly.pdbx_seq_one_letter_code
_entity_poly.pdbx_strand_id
1 'polypeptide(L)'
;MTGHEDAPPAHRYESPAAWREVDDYFTGALISEDDALVEARRSCADTTMPNAEVAANQGALLALLAQVSGARRVLEFGTLAGYSTIWFAHAVGETGRVVTLELEESNAAIARENLRRAGVSDRVEVRVGAAADSAAALIDDRTEPFDLVFIDADKPNNPRYLAAAMELTRPGSLIVIDNVVRNGAVTDAASADPRVQGVRAVTRGHRRASGARGDGRPDGRRQGLGRADHRPPHRGRPRRRQLGCTHDPPCRRLPDARRCDDDR
;
A
#
# COMPACT_ATOMS: atom_id res chain seq x y z
N MET A 1 19.67 -42.98 21.01
CA MET A 1 19.70 -41.51 21.07
C MET A 1 18.92 -41.02 19.86
N THR A 2 17.62 -40.85 20.03
CA THR A 2 16.69 -40.41 18.99
C THR A 2 16.93 -38.93 18.69
N GLY A 3 17.20 -38.62 17.43
CA GLY A 3 17.30 -37.26 16.95
C GLY A 3 15.98 -36.53 17.17
N HIS A 4 16.05 -35.39 17.85
CA HIS A 4 15.06 -34.34 17.69
C HIS A 4 15.29 -33.79 16.29
N GLU A 5 14.40 -34.09 15.35
CA GLU A 5 14.23 -33.22 14.18
C GLU A 5 13.75 -31.88 14.75
N ASP A 6 14.65 -30.90 14.78
CA ASP A 6 14.32 -29.54 15.19
C ASP A 6 13.30 -29.00 14.19
N ALA A 7 12.03 -28.99 14.60
CA ALA A 7 10.99 -28.26 13.89
C ALA A 7 11.48 -26.81 13.70
N PRO A 8 11.29 -26.22 12.50
CA PRO A 8 11.69 -24.84 12.27
C PRO A 8 11.07 -23.93 13.34
N PRO A 9 11.81 -22.92 13.83
CA PRO A 9 11.31 -22.06 14.89
C PRO A 9 10.00 -21.40 14.45
N ALA A 10 9.02 -21.33 15.36
CA ALA A 10 7.70 -20.76 15.11
C ALA A 10 7.74 -19.30 14.62
N HIS A 11 8.86 -18.60 14.83
CA HIS A 11 9.09 -17.24 14.36
C HIS A 11 10.46 -17.13 13.70
N ARG A 12 10.52 -16.40 12.58
CA ARG A 12 11.76 -16.16 11.81
C ARG A 12 12.76 -15.24 12.52
N TYR A 13 12.28 -14.38 13.41
CA TYR A 13 13.10 -13.47 14.21
C TYR A 13 12.82 -13.66 15.70
N GLU A 14 13.86 -13.64 16.51
CA GLU A 14 13.71 -13.56 17.96
C GLU A 14 13.14 -12.18 18.35
N SER A 15 12.14 -12.19 19.23
CA SER A 15 11.53 -11.00 19.79
C SER A 15 11.27 -11.17 21.29
N PRO A 16 11.39 -10.09 22.09
CA PRO A 16 10.99 -10.10 23.49
C PRO A 16 9.56 -10.64 23.67
N ALA A 17 9.35 -11.48 24.68
CA ALA A 17 8.03 -12.07 24.97
C ALA A 17 6.93 -11.01 25.11
N ALA A 18 7.24 -9.89 25.77
CA ALA A 18 6.31 -8.79 25.94
C ALA A 18 5.80 -8.19 24.62
N TRP A 19 6.58 -8.21 23.53
CA TRP A 19 6.11 -7.72 22.23
C TRP A 19 5.12 -8.68 21.60
N ARG A 20 5.37 -10.00 21.73
CA ARG A 20 4.45 -11.04 21.25
C ARG A 20 3.12 -11.00 22.00
N GLU A 21 3.15 -10.88 23.33
CA GLU A 21 1.94 -10.78 24.15
C GLU A 21 1.08 -9.55 23.79
N VAL A 22 1.72 -8.42 23.47
CA VAL A 22 1.03 -7.21 23.00
C VAL A 22 0.42 -7.42 21.62
N ASP A 23 1.16 -8.02 20.68
CA ASP A 23 0.65 -8.34 19.34
C ASP A 23 -0.53 -9.32 19.41
N ASP A 24 -0.44 -10.35 20.26
CA ASP A 24 -1.52 -11.33 20.48
C ASP A 24 -2.79 -10.64 21.02
N TYR A 25 -2.64 -9.74 21.99
CA TYR A 25 -3.75 -8.97 22.56
C TYR A 25 -4.47 -8.13 21.51
N PHE A 26 -3.73 -7.31 20.74
CA PHE A 26 -4.34 -6.45 19.74
C PHE A 26 -4.86 -7.24 18.53
N THR A 27 -4.16 -8.28 18.11
CA THR A 27 -4.60 -9.14 17.01
C THR A 27 -5.90 -9.83 17.37
N GLY A 28 -5.99 -10.46 18.55
CA GLY A 28 -7.22 -11.11 19.00
C GLY A 28 -8.41 -10.16 19.22
N ALA A 29 -8.14 -8.88 19.53
CA ALA A 29 -9.19 -7.89 19.76
C ALA A 29 -9.66 -7.16 18.48
N LEU A 30 -8.77 -6.92 17.52
CA LEU A 30 -9.03 -6.01 16.39
C LEU A 30 -9.03 -6.69 15.02
N ILE A 31 -8.39 -7.85 14.89
CA ILE A 31 -8.15 -8.48 13.60
C ILE A 31 -9.02 -9.73 13.50
N SER A 32 -9.78 -9.81 12.42
CA SER A 32 -10.54 -11.01 12.04
C SER A 32 -9.93 -11.59 10.77
N GLU A 33 -9.34 -12.77 10.88
CA GLU A 33 -8.90 -13.56 9.73
C GLU A 33 -9.98 -14.58 9.40
N ASP A 34 -10.27 -14.78 8.11
CA ASP A 34 -11.04 -15.93 7.68
C ASP A 34 -10.16 -17.19 7.58
N ASP A 35 -10.77 -18.34 7.31
CA ASP A 35 -10.05 -19.61 7.20
C ASP A 35 -9.00 -19.59 6.08
N ALA A 36 -9.20 -18.79 5.04
CA ALA A 36 -8.27 -18.69 3.92
C ALA A 36 -7.00 -17.92 4.30
N LEU A 37 -7.12 -16.81 5.04
CA LEU A 37 -5.99 -16.08 5.61
C LEU A 37 -5.23 -16.93 6.64
N VAL A 38 -5.95 -17.61 7.53
CA VAL A 38 -5.33 -18.51 8.52
C VAL A 38 -4.53 -19.61 7.83
N GLU A 39 -5.07 -20.23 6.78
CA GLU A 39 -4.32 -21.21 6.01
C GLU A 39 -3.13 -20.57 5.29
N ALA A 40 -3.34 -19.46 4.57
CA ALA A 40 -2.27 -18.85 3.79
C ALA A 40 -1.04 -18.58 4.67
N ARG A 41 -1.26 -18.11 5.91
CA ARG A 41 -0.22 -17.96 6.92
C ARG A 41 0.41 -19.30 7.33
N ARG A 42 -0.39 -20.34 7.62
CA ARG A 42 0.15 -21.68 7.95
C ARG A 42 1.02 -22.27 6.83
N SER A 43 0.58 -22.15 5.57
CA SER A 43 1.29 -22.66 4.39
C SER A 43 2.62 -21.94 4.12
N CYS A 44 2.88 -20.79 4.77
CA CYS A 44 4.18 -20.13 4.68
C CYS A 44 5.32 -21.03 5.18
N ALA A 45 5.03 -21.97 6.09
CA ALA A 45 6.00 -22.97 6.56
C ALA A 45 6.55 -23.87 5.43
N ASP A 46 5.79 -24.04 4.34
CA ASP A 46 6.14 -24.90 3.20
C ASP A 46 6.81 -24.14 2.05
N THR A 47 7.06 -22.85 2.22
CA THR A 47 7.69 -21.99 1.20
C THR A 47 9.21 -22.05 1.27
N THR A 48 9.89 -21.46 0.27
CA THR A 48 11.36 -21.32 0.29
C THR A 48 11.87 -20.40 1.41
N MET A 49 10.98 -19.61 2.02
CA MET A 49 11.28 -18.74 3.16
C MET A 49 10.23 -18.90 4.27
N PRO A 50 10.33 -19.95 5.10
CA PRO A 50 9.39 -20.19 6.19
C PRO A 50 9.25 -18.99 7.14
N ASN A 51 8.01 -18.76 7.59
CA ASN A 51 7.62 -17.75 8.58
C ASN A 51 8.07 -16.32 8.22
N ALA A 52 8.06 -15.99 6.92
CA ALA A 52 8.49 -14.70 6.38
C ALA A 52 7.33 -13.77 5.99
N GLU A 53 6.09 -14.24 6.13
CA GLU A 53 4.89 -13.44 5.95
C GLU A 53 4.77 -12.33 6.99
N VAL A 54 4.04 -11.27 6.62
CA VAL A 54 3.65 -10.22 7.55
C VAL A 54 2.75 -10.78 8.66
N ALA A 55 2.83 -10.19 9.85
CA ALA A 55 1.90 -10.51 10.93
C ALA A 55 0.46 -10.10 10.58
N ALA A 56 -0.54 -10.69 11.23
CA ALA A 56 -1.95 -10.44 10.89
C ALA A 56 -2.37 -8.97 11.06
N ASN A 57 -1.89 -8.31 12.11
CA ASN A 57 -2.06 -6.88 12.32
C ASN A 57 -1.38 -6.02 11.22
N GLN A 58 -0.25 -6.47 10.68
CA GLN A 58 0.45 -5.81 9.57
C GLN A 58 -0.30 -6.01 8.24
N GLY A 59 -0.80 -7.21 7.96
CA GLY A 59 -1.67 -7.47 6.81
C GLY A 59 -2.92 -6.59 6.83
N ALA A 60 -3.59 -6.49 7.99
CA ALA A 60 -4.72 -5.59 8.19
C ALA A 60 -4.36 -4.11 8.00
N LEU A 61 -3.17 -3.68 8.46
CA LEU A 61 -2.67 -2.33 8.22
C LEU A 61 -2.46 -2.06 6.72
N LEU A 62 -1.90 -3.02 5.97
CA LEU A 62 -1.71 -2.89 4.52
C LEU A 62 -3.05 -2.77 3.79
N ALA A 63 -4.05 -3.57 4.18
CA ALA A 63 -5.42 -3.46 3.65
C ALA A 63 -6.04 -2.09 3.97
N LEU A 64 -5.88 -1.60 5.21
CA LEU A 64 -6.35 -0.28 5.61
C LEU A 64 -5.69 0.81 4.76
N LEU A 65 -4.37 0.75 4.56
CA LEU A 65 -3.63 1.70 3.72
C LEU A 65 -4.14 1.71 2.28
N ALA A 66 -4.40 0.54 1.69
CA ALA A 66 -4.99 0.43 0.35
C ALA A 66 -6.40 1.03 0.30
N GLN A 67 -7.22 0.83 1.32
CA GLN A 67 -8.58 1.38 1.40
C GLN A 67 -8.57 2.91 1.55
N VAL A 68 -7.79 3.46 2.47
CA VAL A 68 -7.75 4.91 2.72
C VAL A 68 -7.08 5.69 1.60
N SER A 69 -6.15 5.06 0.85
CA SER A 69 -5.59 5.66 -0.37
C SER A 69 -6.53 5.53 -1.57
N GLY A 70 -7.64 4.80 -1.45
CA GLY A 70 -8.57 4.53 -2.55
C GLY A 70 -7.96 3.64 -3.64
N ALA A 71 -7.00 2.78 -3.30
CA ALA A 71 -6.32 1.93 -4.26
C ALA A 71 -7.30 0.98 -4.97
N ARG A 72 -7.14 0.88 -6.29
CA ARG A 72 -7.81 -0.10 -7.15
C ARG A 72 -6.81 -0.98 -7.87
N ARG A 73 -5.57 -0.53 -8.04
CA ARG A 73 -4.46 -1.29 -8.62
C ARG A 73 -3.29 -1.36 -7.65
N VAL A 74 -2.96 -2.57 -7.21
CA VAL A 74 -1.83 -2.83 -6.31
C VAL A 74 -0.75 -3.60 -7.06
N LEU A 75 0.51 -3.20 -6.90
CA LEU A 75 1.69 -3.98 -7.30
C LEU A 75 2.43 -4.45 -6.04
N GLU A 76 2.78 -5.73 -6.01
CA GLU A 76 3.52 -6.34 -4.90
C GLU A 76 4.80 -7.00 -5.42
N PHE A 77 5.94 -6.65 -4.81
CA PHE A 77 7.22 -7.32 -5.03
C PHE A 77 7.44 -8.33 -3.91
N GLY A 78 7.39 -9.63 -4.22
CA GLY A 78 7.48 -10.73 -3.27
C GLY A 78 6.09 -11.24 -2.88
N THR A 79 5.74 -12.46 -3.31
CA THR A 79 4.41 -13.05 -3.07
C THR A 79 4.44 -14.04 -1.91
N LEU A 80 5.49 -14.86 -1.79
CA LEU A 80 5.58 -15.96 -0.84
C LEU A 80 4.36 -16.88 -0.96
N ALA A 81 3.60 -17.11 0.13
CA ALA A 81 2.37 -17.90 0.11
C ALA A 81 1.12 -17.06 -0.22
N GLY A 82 1.27 -15.78 -0.59
CA GLY A 82 0.17 -14.91 -0.98
C GLY A 82 -0.63 -14.29 0.17
N TYR A 83 -0.12 -14.34 1.41
CA TYR A 83 -0.85 -13.85 2.59
C TYR A 83 -1.16 -12.34 2.53
N SER A 84 -0.15 -11.49 2.29
CA SER A 84 -0.33 -10.04 2.05
C SER A 84 -1.15 -9.78 0.78
N THR A 85 -0.97 -10.60 -0.26
CA THR A 85 -1.70 -10.51 -1.51
C THR A 85 -3.22 -10.65 -1.30
N ILE A 86 -3.64 -11.58 -0.43
CA ILE A 86 -5.06 -11.78 -0.09
C ILE A 86 -5.63 -10.53 0.61
N TRP A 87 -4.89 -9.95 1.57
CA TRP A 87 -5.27 -8.69 2.21
C TRP A 87 -5.47 -7.56 1.19
N PHE A 88 -4.54 -7.41 0.24
CA PHE A 88 -4.70 -6.43 -0.83
C PHE A 88 -5.90 -6.74 -1.74
N ALA A 89 -6.11 -8.00 -2.11
CA ALA A 89 -7.20 -8.41 -2.99
C ALA A 89 -8.58 -8.13 -2.37
N HIS A 90 -8.72 -8.31 -1.05
CA HIS A 90 -9.92 -7.89 -0.33
C HIS A 90 -10.06 -6.36 -0.31
N ALA A 91 -8.97 -5.62 -0.08
CA ALA A 91 -8.99 -4.17 0.03
C ALA A 91 -9.35 -3.46 -1.29
N VAL A 92 -8.88 -3.94 -2.44
CA VAL A 92 -9.16 -3.34 -3.75
C VAL A 92 -10.57 -3.61 -4.26
N GLY A 93 -11.25 -4.62 -3.71
CA GLY A 93 -12.62 -5.03 -4.08
C GLY A 93 -12.71 -5.76 -5.43
N GLU A 94 -13.94 -6.12 -5.84
CA GLU A 94 -14.21 -6.97 -7.01
C GLU A 94 -13.73 -6.38 -8.35
N THR A 95 -13.76 -5.06 -8.48
CA THR A 95 -13.31 -4.36 -9.69
C THR A 95 -11.83 -4.00 -9.65
N GLY A 96 -11.17 -4.18 -8.50
CA GLY A 96 -9.77 -3.89 -8.32
C GLY A 96 -8.86 -4.99 -8.88
N ARG A 97 -7.55 -4.75 -8.92
CA ARG A 97 -6.55 -5.71 -9.41
C ARG A 97 -5.30 -5.67 -8.53
N VAL A 98 -4.72 -6.84 -8.31
CA VAL A 98 -3.41 -6.99 -7.66
C VAL A 98 -2.49 -7.72 -8.64
N VAL A 99 -1.31 -7.19 -8.88
CA VAL A 99 -0.22 -7.88 -9.58
C VAL A 99 0.85 -8.16 -8.55
N THR A 100 1.25 -9.42 -8.39
CA THR A 100 2.28 -9.83 -7.44
C THR A 100 3.40 -10.58 -8.16
N LEU A 101 4.65 -10.27 -7.78
CA LEU A 101 5.86 -10.75 -8.44
C LEU A 101 6.56 -11.76 -7.53
N GLU A 102 6.65 -13.01 -7.98
CA GLU A 102 7.26 -14.13 -7.24
C GLU A 102 8.44 -14.70 -8.01
N LEU A 103 9.56 -14.95 -7.33
CA LEU A 103 10.74 -15.54 -7.98
C LEU A 103 10.56 -17.04 -8.21
N GLU A 104 10.04 -17.74 -7.21
CA GLU A 104 10.06 -19.20 -7.15
C GLU A 104 8.71 -19.80 -7.53
N GLU A 105 8.69 -20.69 -8.54
CA GLU A 105 7.45 -21.34 -8.98
C GLU A 105 6.79 -22.16 -7.85
N SER A 106 7.58 -22.74 -6.93
CA SER A 106 7.04 -23.47 -5.78
C SER A 106 6.23 -22.58 -4.83
N ASN A 107 6.72 -21.37 -4.55
CA ASN A 107 5.98 -20.38 -3.76
C ASN A 107 4.75 -19.89 -4.52
N ALA A 108 4.90 -19.60 -5.82
CA ALA A 108 3.79 -19.15 -6.67
C ALA A 108 2.66 -20.19 -6.73
N ALA A 109 2.99 -21.49 -6.76
CA ALA A 109 2.01 -22.56 -6.71
C ALA A 109 1.21 -22.56 -5.38
N ILE A 110 1.88 -22.40 -4.24
CA ILE A 110 1.25 -22.27 -2.92
C ILE A 110 0.35 -21.02 -2.90
N ALA A 111 0.86 -19.88 -3.35
CA ALA A 111 0.10 -18.63 -3.41
C ALA A 111 -1.16 -18.76 -4.26
N ARG A 112 -1.07 -19.36 -5.46
CA ARG A 112 -2.25 -19.57 -6.33
C ARG A 112 -3.32 -20.42 -5.65
N GLU A 113 -2.94 -21.46 -4.93
CA GLU A 113 -3.88 -22.30 -4.18
C GLU A 113 -4.55 -21.52 -3.03
N ASN A 114 -3.79 -20.69 -2.30
CA ASN A 114 -4.33 -19.84 -1.26
C ASN A 114 -5.28 -18.77 -1.81
N LEU A 115 -4.92 -18.14 -2.94
CA LEU A 115 -5.77 -17.17 -3.63
C LEU A 115 -7.08 -17.79 -4.11
N ARG A 116 -7.03 -19.06 -4.56
CA ARG A 116 -8.23 -19.83 -4.95
C ARG A 116 -9.11 -20.11 -3.74
N ARG A 117 -8.50 -20.50 -2.62
CA ARG A 117 -9.21 -20.76 -1.36
C ARG A 117 -9.87 -19.50 -0.81
N ALA A 118 -9.21 -18.35 -0.93
CA ALA A 118 -9.73 -17.04 -0.56
C ALA A 118 -10.76 -16.48 -1.55
N GLY A 119 -10.99 -17.13 -2.69
CA GLY A 119 -11.96 -16.69 -3.69
C GLY A 119 -11.58 -15.38 -4.40
N VAL A 120 -10.29 -15.07 -4.51
CA VAL A 120 -9.78 -13.82 -5.10
C VAL A 120 -8.91 -14.02 -6.34
N SER A 121 -8.79 -15.25 -6.85
CA SER A 121 -7.98 -15.55 -8.05
C SER A 121 -8.40 -14.76 -9.30
N ASP A 122 -9.66 -14.32 -9.37
CA ASP A 122 -10.21 -13.55 -10.49
C ASP A 122 -9.59 -12.15 -10.65
N ARG A 123 -8.96 -11.62 -9.59
CA ARG A 123 -8.41 -10.25 -9.56
C ARG A 123 -6.94 -10.17 -9.19
N VAL A 124 -6.28 -11.32 -9.00
CA VAL A 124 -4.86 -11.39 -8.67
C VAL A 124 -4.08 -12.06 -9.80
N GLU A 125 -3.08 -11.36 -10.32
CA GLU A 125 -2.12 -11.88 -11.30
C GLU A 125 -0.79 -12.19 -10.58
N VAL A 126 -0.38 -13.47 -10.61
CA VAL A 126 0.93 -13.92 -10.08
C VAL A 126 1.91 -14.07 -11.24
N ARG A 127 2.91 -13.18 -11.33
CA ARG A 127 3.98 -13.25 -12.32
C ARG A 127 5.19 -13.95 -11.73
N VAL A 128 5.62 -15.03 -12.37
CA VAL A 128 6.78 -15.80 -11.92
C VAL A 128 8.04 -15.36 -12.69
N GLY A 129 9.09 -15.04 -11.95
CA GLY A 129 10.37 -14.58 -12.47
C GLY A 129 11.03 -13.56 -11.56
N ALA A 130 12.23 -13.10 -11.93
CA ALA A 130 12.91 -12.07 -11.17
C ALA A 130 12.06 -10.79 -11.15
N ALA A 131 11.75 -10.27 -9.96
CA ALA A 131 10.84 -9.14 -9.81
C ALA A 131 11.31 -7.88 -10.56
N ALA A 132 12.63 -7.71 -10.74
CA ALA A 132 13.19 -6.62 -11.55
C ALA A 132 12.84 -6.75 -13.03
N ASP A 133 12.88 -7.96 -13.58
CA ASP A 133 12.57 -8.24 -14.98
C ASP A 133 11.06 -8.14 -15.22
N SER A 134 10.25 -8.67 -14.29
CA SER A 134 8.79 -8.53 -14.36
C SER A 134 8.34 -7.07 -14.27
N ALA A 135 9.00 -6.25 -13.44
CA ALA A 135 8.73 -4.82 -13.35
C ALA A 135 9.17 -4.08 -14.62
N ALA A 136 10.32 -4.44 -15.21
CA ALA A 136 10.75 -3.89 -16.50
C ALA A 136 9.72 -4.19 -17.61
N ALA A 137 9.22 -5.42 -17.68
CA ALA A 137 8.17 -5.80 -18.64
C ALA A 137 6.89 -4.97 -18.44
N LEU A 138 6.46 -4.72 -17.19
CA LEU A 138 5.30 -3.86 -16.90
C LEU A 138 5.49 -2.42 -17.42
N ILE A 139 6.72 -1.89 -17.32
CA ILE A 139 7.09 -0.56 -17.82
C ILE A 139 7.07 -0.54 -19.35
N ASP A 140 7.69 -1.53 -19.99
CA ASP A 140 7.75 -1.67 -21.44
C ASP A 140 6.35 -1.81 -22.07
N ASP A 141 5.47 -2.58 -21.40
CA ASP A 141 4.07 -2.76 -21.78
C ASP A 141 3.20 -1.50 -21.56
N ARG A 142 3.76 -0.46 -20.91
CA ARG A 142 3.05 0.77 -20.52
C ARG A 142 1.77 0.47 -19.74
N THR A 143 1.88 -0.47 -18.81
CA THR A 143 0.75 -0.87 -17.96
C THR A 143 0.16 0.34 -17.24
N GLU A 144 -1.16 0.35 -17.06
CA GLU A 144 -1.82 1.38 -16.28
C GLU A 144 -1.19 1.53 -14.88
N PRO A 145 -0.90 2.76 -14.41
CA PRO A 145 -0.22 2.99 -13.15
C PRO A 145 -0.90 2.33 -11.95
N PHE A 146 -0.09 1.92 -10.99
CA PHE A 146 -0.56 1.38 -9.72
C PHE A 146 -0.85 2.50 -8.72
N ASP A 147 -1.90 2.31 -7.93
CA ASP A 147 -2.29 3.23 -6.86
C ASP A 147 -1.49 2.96 -5.58
N LEU A 148 -1.09 1.70 -5.39
CA LEU A 148 -0.26 1.27 -4.27
C LEU A 148 0.80 0.28 -4.74
N VAL A 149 2.03 0.44 -4.24
CA VAL A 149 3.12 -0.52 -4.44
C VAL A 149 3.65 -0.99 -3.09
N PHE A 150 3.71 -2.29 -2.89
CA PHE A 150 4.33 -2.93 -1.73
C PHE A 150 5.63 -3.62 -2.14
N ILE A 151 6.74 -3.26 -1.49
CA ILE A 151 8.07 -3.80 -1.78
C ILE A 151 8.54 -4.66 -0.60
N ASP A 152 8.50 -5.98 -0.78
CA ASP A 152 8.92 -6.95 0.24
C ASP A 152 9.73 -8.14 -0.31
N ALA A 153 10.37 -8.00 -1.47
CA ALA A 153 11.25 -9.01 -2.04
C ALA A 153 12.68 -8.99 -1.42
N ASP A 154 13.70 -9.34 -2.20
CA ASP A 154 15.08 -9.31 -1.72
C ASP A 154 15.59 -7.87 -1.51
N LYS A 155 16.10 -7.62 -0.32
CA LYS A 155 16.47 -6.26 0.13
C LYS A 155 17.63 -5.62 -0.63
N PRO A 156 18.65 -6.36 -1.16
CA PRO A 156 19.70 -5.77 -1.99
C PRO A 156 19.16 -5.03 -3.22
N ASN A 157 18.06 -5.53 -3.82
CA ASN A 157 17.44 -4.92 -4.99
C ASN A 157 16.42 -3.80 -4.66
N ASN A 158 16.16 -3.48 -3.39
CA ASN A 158 15.23 -2.41 -3.01
C ASN A 158 15.41 -1.08 -3.78
N PRO A 159 16.63 -0.58 -4.07
CA PRO A 159 16.79 0.63 -4.88
C PRO A 159 16.26 0.49 -6.31
N ARG A 160 16.41 -0.69 -6.92
CA ARG A 160 15.89 -0.98 -8.26
C ARG A 160 14.37 -1.08 -8.24
N TYR A 161 13.81 -1.74 -7.23
CA TYR A 161 12.36 -1.84 -7.06
C TYR A 161 11.71 -0.48 -6.80
N LEU A 162 12.33 0.37 -5.99
CA LEU A 162 11.83 1.72 -5.79
C LEU A 162 11.87 2.55 -7.09
N ALA A 163 12.94 2.44 -7.88
CA ALA A 163 13.01 3.13 -9.17
C ALA A 163 11.88 2.68 -10.11
N ALA A 164 11.69 1.35 -10.27
CA ALA A 164 10.61 0.80 -11.07
C ALA A 164 9.22 1.20 -10.54
N ALA A 165 9.02 1.18 -9.22
CA ALA A 165 7.79 1.62 -8.58
C ALA A 165 7.48 3.09 -8.88
N MET A 166 8.49 3.96 -8.90
CA MET A 166 8.32 5.38 -9.25
C MET A 166 7.90 5.58 -10.72
N GLU A 167 8.28 4.69 -11.63
CA GLU A 167 7.86 4.71 -13.04
C GLU A 167 6.46 4.10 -13.25
N LEU A 168 6.13 3.08 -12.45
CA LEU A 168 4.86 2.35 -12.50
C LEU A 168 3.74 2.99 -11.67
N THR A 169 3.97 4.16 -11.07
CA THR A 169 3.00 4.88 -10.24
C THR A 169 2.64 6.25 -10.82
N ARG A 170 1.66 6.92 -10.20
CA ARG A 170 1.21 8.27 -10.56
C ARG A 170 1.26 9.20 -9.35
N PRO A 171 1.20 10.53 -9.54
CA PRO A 171 1.01 11.44 -8.41
C PRO A 171 -0.22 11.03 -7.58
N GLY A 172 -0.02 10.86 -6.27
CA GLY A 172 -1.05 10.38 -5.34
C GLY A 172 -0.94 8.89 -4.98
N SER A 173 -0.13 8.11 -5.69
CA SER A 173 0.12 6.70 -5.32
C SER A 173 0.90 6.56 -4.01
N LEU A 174 0.69 5.44 -3.32
CA LEU A 174 1.39 5.07 -2.09
C LEU A 174 2.47 4.00 -2.38
N ILE A 175 3.68 4.18 -1.84
CA ILE A 175 4.74 3.15 -1.89
C ILE A 175 5.10 2.77 -0.45
N VAL A 176 4.99 1.47 -0.13
CA VAL A 176 5.33 0.89 1.17
C VAL A 176 6.50 -0.08 0.98
N ILE A 177 7.53 0.01 1.82
CA ILE A 177 8.72 -0.85 1.75
C ILE A 177 8.91 -1.51 3.11
N ASP A 178 8.88 -2.84 3.17
CA ASP A 178 8.96 -3.57 4.43
C ASP A 178 10.38 -3.99 4.83
N ASN A 179 10.51 -4.31 6.11
CA ASN A 179 11.69 -4.73 6.84
C ASN A 179 12.87 -3.75 6.70
N VAL A 180 12.63 -2.45 6.78
CA VAL A 180 13.70 -1.44 6.62
C VAL A 180 14.55 -1.23 7.87
N VAL A 181 14.08 -1.63 9.06
CA VAL A 181 14.81 -1.40 10.33
C VAL A 181 15.95 -2.41 10.52
N ARG A 182 15.75 -3.66 10.08
CA ARG A 182 16.74 -4.77 10.16
C ARG A 182 17.31 -4.99 11.57
N ASN A 183 16.46 -5.11 12.60
CA ASN A 183 16.88 -5.24 14.01
C ASN A 183 17.85 -4.13 14.46
N GLY A 184 17.66 -2.92 13.93
CA GLY A 184 18.52 -1.76 14.19
C GLY A 184 19.78 -1.68 13.33
N ALA A 185 20.15 -2.74 12.60
CA ALA A 185 21.36 -2.77 11.78
C ALA A 185 21.37 -1.70 10.67
N VAL A 186 20.21 -1.17 10.27
CA VAL A 186 20.11 -0.08 9.29
C VAL A 186 20.89 1.17 9.71
N THR A 187 21.12 1.40 11.01
CA THR A 187 21.88 2.56 11.49
C THR A 187 23.40 2.38 11.37
N ASP A 188 23.88 1.13 11.26
CA ASP A 188 25.31 0.85 11.09
C ASP A 188 25.78 1.24 9.69
N ALA A 189 26.65 2.23 9.61
CA ALA A 189 27.20 2.70 8.35
C ALA A 189 28.25 1.78 7.74
N ALA A 190 28.87 0.91 8.54
CA ALA A 190 29.92 -0.02 8.15
C ALA A 190 29.38 -1.44 7.88
N SER A 191 28.08 -1.67 7.98
CA SER A 191 27.47 -2.99 7.77
C SER A 191 27.85 -3.59 6.42
N ALA A 192 28.40 -4.81 6.45
CA ALA A 192 28.71 -5.61 5.28
C ALA A 192 27.51 -6.44 4.78
N ASP A 193 26.37 -6.42 5.49
CA ASP A 193 25.17 -7.16 5.09
C ASP A 193 24.54 -6.49 3.84
N PRO A 194 24.47 -7.18 2.69
CA PRO A 194 23.93 -6.59 1.46
C PRO A 194 22.46 -6.17 1.61
N ARG A 195 21.70 -6.80 2.51
CA ARG A 195 20.30 -6.43 2.81
C ARG A 195 20.22 -5.07 3.50
N VAL A 196 21.12 -4.82 4.45
CA VAL A 196 21.24 -3.54 5.15
C VAL A 196 21.70 -2.45 4.18
N GLN A 197 22.67 -2.77 3.32
CA GLN A 197 23.17 -1.84 2.30
C GLN A 197 22.08 -1.44 1.30
N GLY A 198 21.29 -2.39 0.81
CA GLY A 198 20.17 -2.14 -0.10
C GLY A 198 19.12 -1.19 0.50
N VAL A 199 18.72 -1.42 1.75
CA VAL A 199 17.80 -0.53 2.46
C VAL A 199 18.39 0.87 2.67
N ARG A 200 19.67 0.97 3.09
CA ARG A 200 20.33 2.27 3.26
C ARG A 200 20.43 3.05 1.96
N ALA A 201 20.62 2.37 0.82
CA ALA A 201 20.67 3.01 -0.50
C ALA A 201 19.35 3.69 -0.88
N VAL A 202 18.19 3.10 -0.55
CA VAL A 202 16.86 3.70 -0.74
C VAL A 202 16.76 5.07 -0.07
N THR A 203 17.09 5.15 1.22
CA THR A 203 16.95 6.39 2.01
C THR A 203 17.88 7.52 1.52
N ARG A 204 19.07 7.16 1.05
CA ARG A 204 20.04 8.11 0.46
C ARG A 204 19.56 8.67 -0.88
N GLY A 205 18.96 7.83 -1.71
CA GLY A 205 18.38 8.24 -3.00
C GLY A 205 17.24 9.25 -2.83
N HIS A 206 16.35 9.00 -1.86
CA HIS A 206 15.21 9.88 -1.61
C HIS A 206 15.62 11.31 -1.22
N ARG A 207 16.62 11.48 -0.34
CA ARG A 207 17.12 12.83 0.04
C ARG A 207 17.62 13.63 -1.16
N ARG A 208 18.25 12.99 -2.14
CA ARG A 208 18.75 13.66 -3.36
C ARG A 208 17.61 14.11 -4.26
N ALA A 209 16.58 13.29 -4.43
CA ALA A 209 15.39 13.64 -5.22
C ALA A 209 14.59 14.80 -4.59
N SER A 210 14.53 14.87 -3.26
CA SER A 210 13.84 15.93 -2.52
C SER A 210 14.65 17.24 -2.45
N GLY A 211 15.99 17.16 -2.38
CA GLY A 211 16.87 18.33 -2.39
C GLY A 211 16.97 19.06 -3.74
N ALA A 212 16.72 18.36 -4.84
CA ALA A 212 16.72 18.96 -6.19
C ALA A 212 15.46 19.79 -6.50
N ARG A 213 14.42 19.75 -5.65
CA ARG A 213 13.17 20.51 -5.85
C ARG A 213 13.18 21.90 -5.17
N GLY A 214 14.33 22.36 -4.70
CA GLY A 214 14.45 23.57 -3.86
C GLY A 214 15.50 24.59 -4.32
N ASP A 215 15.49 25.02 -5.59
CA ASP A 215 16.11 26.31 -5.98
C ASP A 215 15.51 26.91 -7.28
N GLY A 216 14.20 26.78 -7.45
CA GLY A 216 13.48 27.36 -8.59
C GLY A 216 12.95 28.77 -8.32
N ARG A 217 13.76 29.71 -7.82
CA ARG A 217 13.38 31.13 -7.86
C ARG A 217 13.79 31.69 -9.22
N PRO A 218 12.87 32.17 -10.09
CA PRO A 218 13.28 32.86 -11.29
C PRO A 218 13.89 34.21 -10.90
N ASP A 219 15.18 34.40 -11.22
CA ASP A 219 15.86 35.70 -11.17
C ASP A 219 15.09 36.68 -12.07
N GLY A 220 14.33 37.56 -11.44
CA GLY A 220 13.51 38.58 -12.09
C GLY A 220 14.37 39.71 -12.65
N ARG A 221 15.17 39.43 -13.70
CA ARG A 221 15.73 40.48 -14.56
C ARG A 221 14.74 40.81 -15.66
N ARG A 222 13.81 41.71 -15.36
CA ARG A 222 12.99 42.39 -16.37
C ARG A 222 13.90 43.33 -17.18
N GLN A 223 14.23 42.93 -18.41
CA GLN A 223 14.58 43.89 -19.46
C GLN A 223 13.31 44.65 -19.87
N GLY A 224 13.44 45.97 -19.92
CA GLY A 224 12.32 46.90 -20.05
C GLY A 224 11.69 46.90 -21.44
N LEU A 225 10.37 47.05 -21.46
CA LEU A 225 9.60 47.50 -22.61
C LEU A 225 8.40 48.34 -22.14
N GLY A 226 8.32 49.57 -22.67
CA GLY A 226 7.08 50.27 -23.00
C GLY A 226 6.15 50.72 -21.87
N ARG A 227 6.22 52.02 -21.53
CA ARG A 227 5.10 52.74 -20.91
C ARG A 227 3.94 52.82 -21.91
N ALA A 228 2.74 52.44 -21.47
CA ALA A 228 1.49 52.91 -22.06
C ALA A 228 0.48 53.17 -20.93
N ASP A 229 0.18 54.44 -20.71
CA ASP A 229 -0.87 54.94 -19.82
C ASP A 229 -2.24 54.60 -20.41
N HIS A 230 -3.04 53.80 -19.70
CA HIS A 230 -4.49 53.72 -19.93
C HIS A 230 -5.26 53.77 -18.61
N ARG A 231 -5.88 54.93 -18.37
CA ARG A 231 -6.94 55.17 -17.38
C ARG A 231 -8.19 54.33 -17.71
N PRO A 232 -8.93 53.82 -16.70
CA PRO A 232 -10.24 53.22 -16.93
C PRO A 232 -11.34 54.29 -16.96
N PRO A 233 -12.45 54.09 -17.70
CA PRO A 233 -13.58 55.02 -17.67
C PRO A 233 -14.57 54.68 -16.55
N HIS A 234 -15.10 55.75 -15.96
CA HIS A 234 -16.21 55.76 -15.00
C HIS A 234 -17.47 55.08 -15.57
N ARG A 235 -18.12 54.21 -14.78
CA ARG A 235 -19.51 53.78 -15.01
C ARG A 235 -20.42 54.40 -13.96
N GLY A 236 -21.35 55.24 -14.42
CA GLY A 236 -22.43 55.81 -13.64
C GLY A 236 -23.53 54.78 -13.31
N ARG A 237 -24.13 54.94 -12.14
CA ARG A 237 -25.41 54.30 -11.76
C ARG A 237 -26.58 55.11 -12.32
N PRO A 238 -27.75 54.47 -12.51
CA PRO A 238 -28.91 54.94 -11.76
C PRO A 238 -29.76 53.83 -11.14
N ARG A 239 -30.84 54.25 -10.48
CA ARG A 239 -31.44 53.71 -9.25
C ARG A 239 -32.61 52.74 -9.46
N ARG A 240 -32.74 51.84 -8.46
CA ARG A 240 -33.94 51.28 -7.77
C ARG A 240 -35.29 51.20 -8.50
N ARG A 241 -35.92 50.02 -8.37
CA ARG A 241 -37.33 49.87 -7.91
C ARG A 241 -37.45 48.65 -6.97
N GLN A 242 -38.29 48.81 -5.94
CA GLN A 242 -38.62 47.87 -4.86
C GLN A 242 -39.93 47.10 -5.17
N LEU A 243 -40.21 46.11 -4.31
CA LEU A 243 -41.47 45.39 -4.04
C LEU A 243 -41.66 44.11 -4.89
N GLY A 244 -42.01 42.94 -4.33
CA GLY A 244 -42.60 42.67 -3.02
C GLY A 244 -42.53 41.18 -2.62
N CYS A 245 -43.01 40.95 -1.41
CA CYS A 245 -43.10 39.71 -0.64
C CYS A 245 -43.85 38.57 -1.36
N THR A 246 -43.57 37.30 -1.03
CA THR A 246 -44.43 36.44 -0.19
C THR A 246 -43.95 34.98 -0.13
N HIS A 247 -43.94 34.46 1.10
CA HIS A 247 -44.31 33.11 1.53
C HIS A 247 -43.33 31.92 1.43
N ASP A 248 -43.18 31.33 2.61
CA ASP A 248 -42.60 30.03 2.98
C ASP A 248 -43.76 29.23 3.66
N PRO A 249 -43.61 27.96 4.08
CA PRO A 249 -43.79 26.68 3.38
C PRO A 249 -45.05 25.90 3.87
N PRO A 250 -45.15 24.54 3.75
CA PRO A 250 -44.72 23.76 4.91
C PRO A 250 -44.14 22.35 4.67
N CYS A 251 -43.33 21.95 5.67
CA CYS A 251 -42.91 20.61 6.05
C CYS A 251 -44.01 19.53 5.92
N ARG A 252 -43.65 18.38 5.36
CA ARG A 252 -44.40 17.12 5.55
C ARG A 252 -43.77 16.30 6.67
N ARG A 253 -44.65 15.88 7.58
CA ARG A 253 -44.43 15.07 8.78
C ARG A 253 -44.09 13.62 8.41
N LEU A 254 -43.14 13.04 9.14
CA LEU A 254 -42.99 11.59 9.33
C LEU A 254 -44.12 11.07 10.24
N PRO A 255 -44.71 9.88 9.99
CA PRO A 255 -45.51 9.22 11.00
C PRO A 255 -44.67 8.33 11.92
N ASP A 256 -45.12 8.36 13.16
CA ASP A 256 -44.61 7.78 14.38
C ASP A 256 -44.61 6.25 14.45
N ALA A 257 -43.79 5.77 15.36
CA ALA A 257 -43.68 4.39 15.81
C ALA A 257 -45.02 3.82 16.31
N ARG A 258 -45.25 2.53 16.06
CA ARG A 258 -46.18 1.71 16.84
C ARG A 258 -45.42 0.61 17.57
N ARG A 259 -45.73 0.53 18.86
CA ARG A 259 -45.39 -0.50 19.85
C ARG A 259 -46.27 -1.76 19.70
N CYS A 260 -45.84 -2.82 20.41
CA CYS A 260 -46.60 -3.97 20.95
C CYS A 260 -47.03 -5.02 19.88
N ASP A 261 -46.80 -6.33 20.01
CA ASP A 261 -46.86 -7.30 21.13
C ASP A 261 -45.93 -8.51 20.82
N ASP A 262 -45.17 -9.08 21.76
CA ASP A 262 -45.46 -10.21 22.69
C ASP A 262 -45.63 -11.62 22.05
N ASP A 263 -44.96 -12.58 22.71
CA ASP A 263 -45.09 -14.05 22.70
C ASP A 263 -44.62 -14.90 21.49
N ARG A 264 -43.39 -15.47 21.59
CA ARG A 264 -43.11 -16.92 21.77
C ARG A 264 -41.62 -17.24 21.74
#